data_AF-A0A1K1T261-F1
#
_entry.id   AF-A0A1K1T261-F1
#
_cell.length_a   1.000
_cell.length_b   1.000
_cell.length_c   1.000
_cell.angle_alpha   90.00
_cell.angle_beta   90.00
_cell.angle_gamma   90.00
#
_symmetry.space_group_name_H-M   'P 1'
#
loop_
_entity.id
_entity.type
_entity.pdbx_description
1 polymer ?
#
loop_
_entity_poly.entity_id
_entity_poly.type
_entity_poly.pdbx_seq_one_letter_code
_entity_poly.pdbx_strand_id
1 'polypeptide(L)'
;MRFITTIQKLLVLKRGKLTKRFENWMEKALKCTTSEIRSFAKGILSDFTAVHNAILLKWSNGQVEVQINKLKTIKRQMYGRCSLELLKHRLVMQLD
;
A
#
# COMPACT_ATOMS: atom_id res chain seq x y z
N MET A 1 -2.80 18.25 5.91
CA MET A 1 -3.54 17.22 6.69
C MET A 1 -5.00 16.99 6.26
N ARG A 2 -5.73 17.95 5.65
CA ARG A 2 -7.16 17.78 5.32
C ARG A 2 -7.47 16.81 4.18
N PHE A 3 -6.57 16.62 3.22
CA PHE A 3 -6.77 15.73 2.07
C PHE A 3 -6.77 14.24 2.43
N ILE A 4 -5.81 13.80 3.24
CA ILE A 4 -5.70 12.40 3.69
C ILE A 4 -6.93 12.01 4.50
N THR A 5 -7.38 12.86 5.42
CA THR A 5 -8.60 12.63 6.20
C THR A 5 -9.86 12.52 5.35
N THR A 6 -9.95 13.28 4.24
CA THR A 6 -11.09 13.20 3.32
C THR A 6 -11.08 11.88 2.54
N ILE A 7 -9.92 11.44 2.03
CA ILE A 7 -9.78 10.15 1.37
C ILE A 7 -10.06 9.00 2.34
N GLN A 8 -9.57 9.09 3.58
CA GLN A 8 -9.84 8.10 4.63
C GLN A 8 -11.33 8.03 4.97
N LYS A 9 -12.02 9.17 5.12
CA LYS A 9 -13.48 9.21 5.34
C LYS A 9 -14.25 8.60 4.17
N LEU A 10 -13.86 8.90 2.92
CA LEU A 10 -14.50 8.38 1.72
C LEU A 10 -14.25 6.87 1.53
N LEU A 11 -13.07 6.39 1.91
CA LEU A 11 -12.75 4.96 1.97
C LEU A 11 -13.59 4.25 3.04
N VAL A 12 -13.66 4.79 4.27
CA VAL A 12 -14.44 4.20 5.37
C VAL A 12 -15.92 4.03 5.01
N LEU A 13 -16.53 5.03 4.38
CA LEU A 13 -17.94 4.98 3.95
C LEU A 13 -18.21 3.92 2.86
N LYS A 14 -17.20 3.52 2.07
CA LYS A 14 -17.35 2.53 1.00
C LYS A 14 -17.00 1.09 1.42
N ARG A 15 -16.42 0.87 2.60
CA ARG A 15 -15.88 -0.45 3.02
C ARG A 15 -16.89 -1.58 3.12
N GLY A 16 -18.06 -1.34 3.71
CA GLY A 16 -19.10 -2.38 3.81
C GLY A 16 -19.58 -2.88 2.43
N LYS A 17 -19.63 -1.98 1.44
CA LYS A 17 -19.93 -2.35 0.03
C LYS A 17 -18.71 -2.95 -0.69
N LEU A 18 -17.51 -2.67 -0.23
CA LEU A 18 -16.25 -3.12 -0.82
C LEU A 18 -15.97 -4.59 -0.50
N THR A 19 -16.23 -5.04 0.74
CA THR A 19 -15.99 -6.43 1.15
C THR A 19 -16.79 -7.42 0.30
N LYS A 20 -18.10 -7.21 0.17
CA LYS A 20 -18.98 -8.09 -0.64
C LYS A 20 -18.61 -8.06 -2.13
N ARG A 21 -18.17 -6.91 -2.64
CA ARG A 21 -17.71 -6.77 -4.03
C ARG A 21 -16.35 -7.45 -4.25
N PHE A 22 -15.48 -7.44 -3.24
CA PHE A 22 -14.18 -8.10 -3.24
C PHE A 22 -14.31 -9.62 -3.24
N GLU A 23 -15.16 -10.18 -2.38
CA GLU A 23 -15.47 -11.62 -2.34
C GLU A 23 -16.00 -12.11 -3.69
N ASN A 24 -17.01 -11.41 -4.25
CA ASN A 24 -17.55 -11.73 -5.57
C ASN A 24 -16.52 -11.62 -6.70
N TRP A 25 -15.55 -10.71 -6.59
CA TRP A 25 -14.48 -10.58 -7.56
C TRP A 25 -13.46 -11.70 -7.41
N MET A 26 -13.10 -12.09 -6.19
CA MET A 26 -12.18 -13.20 -5.91
C MET A 26 -12.70 -14.52 -6.49
N GLU A 27 -13.99 -14.82 -6.34
CA GLU A 27 -14.60 -16.02 -6.95
C GLU A 27 -14.49 -16.02 -8.48
N LYS A 28 -14.70 -14.87 -9.11
CA LYS A 28 -14.58 -14.71 -10.57
C LYS A 28 -13.12 -14.79 -11.02
N ALA A 29 -12.19 -14.20 -10.27
CA ALA A 29 -10.78 -14.17 -10.59
C ALA A 29 -10.14 -15.56 -10.50
N LEU A 30 -10.54 -16.38 -9.52
CA LEU A 30 -10.09 -17.77 -9.38
C LEU A 30 -10.62 -18.68 -10.51
N LYS A 31 -11.83 -18.40 -11.02
CA LYS A 31 -12.46 -19.13 -12.13
C LYS A 31 -12.05 -18.60 -13.51
N CYS A 32 -11.24 -17.55 -13.58
CA CYS A 32 -10.83 -16.95 -14.85
C CYS A 32 -9.91 -17.90 -15.64
N THR A 33 -10.05 -17.90 -16.96
CA THR A 33 -9.24 -18.70 -17.88
C THR A 33 -7.81 -18.21 -17.99
N THR A 34 -7.57 -16.91 -17.77
CA THR A 34 -6.24 -16.29 -17.79
C THR A 34 -5.40 -16.71 -16.58
N SER A 35 -4.23 -17.30 -16.83
CA SER A 35 -3.31 -17.80 -15.80
C SER A 35 -2.82 -16.72 -14.84
N GLU A 36 -2.57 -15.53 -15.35
CA GLU A 36 -2.02 -14.38 -14.65
C GLU A 36 -3.00 -13.89 -13.59
N ILE A 37 -4.28 -13.78 -13.96
CA ILE A 37 -5.36 -13.37 -13.06
C ILE A 37 -5.56 -14.41 -11.96
N ARG A 38 -5.50 -15.70 -12.32
CA ARG A 38 -5.63 -16.80 -11.36
C ARG A 38 -4.46 -16.84 -10.37
N SER A 39 -3.22 -16.69 -10.86
CA SER A 39 -2.03 -16.64 -10.03
C SER A 39 -2.03 -15.42 -9.11
N PHE A 40 -2.47 -14.27 -9.60
CA PHE A 40 -2.66 -13.08 -8.78
C PHE A 40 -3.71 -13.30 -7.68
N ALA A 41 -4.86 -13.86 -8.01
CA ALA A 41 -5.89 -14.20 -7.04
C ALA A 41 -5.39 -15.22 -5.99
N LYS A 42 -4.58 -16.20 -6.39
CA LYS A 42 -3.93 -17.12 -5.45
C LYS A 42 -2.96 -16.42 -4.50
N GLY A 43 -2.17 -15.46 -4.98
CA GLY A 43 -1.29 -14.65 -4.13
C GLY A 43 -2.07 -13.77 -3.15
N ILE A 44 -3.21 -13.22 -3.57
CA ILE A 44 -4.11 -12.50 -2.67
C ILE A 44 -4.70 -13.45 -1.60
N LEU A 45 -5.02 -14.69 -1.99
CA LEU A 45 -5.57 -15.68 -1.07
C LEU A 45 -4.55 -16.13 -0.02
N SER A 46 -3.27 -16.25 -0.37
CA SER A 46 -2.21 -16.55 0.61
C SER A 46 -2.08 -15.44 1.65
N ASP A 47 -2.30 -14.18 1.26
CA ASP A 47 -2.25 -13.02 2.15
C ASP A 47 -3.66 -12.54 2.58
N PHE A 48 -4.66 -13.43 2.55
CA PHE A 48 -6.07 -13.05 2.71
C PHE A 48 -6.32 -12.24 3.98
N THR A 49 -5.75 -12.64 5.11
CA THR A 49 -5.93 -11.93 6.39
C THR A 49 -5.40 -10.50 6.32
N ALA A 50 -4.25 -10.28 5.68
CA ALA A 50 -3.67 -8.96 5.53
C ALA A 50 -4.52 -8.07 4.60
N VAL A 51 -4.98 -8.62 3.47
CA VAL A 51 -5.82 -7.91 2.50
C VAL A 51 -7.20 -7.60 3.08
N HIS A 52 -7.83 -8.57 3.76
CA HIS A 52 -9.10 -8.41 4.43
C HIS A 52 -9.02 -7.33 5.52
N ASN A 53 -7.96 -7.35 6.33
CA ASN A 53 -7.72 -6.32 7.34
C ASN A 53 -7.41 -4.95 6.71
N ALA A 54 -6.70 -4.89 5.58
CA ALA A 54 -6.45 -3.63 4.86
C ALA A 54 -7.76 -3.01 4.32
N ILE A 55 -8.73 -3.84 3.95
CA ILE A 55 -10.07 -3.39 3.55
C ILE A 55 -10.88 -2.93 4.76
N LEU A 56 -10.88 -3.68 5.86
CA LEU A 56 -11.70 -3.37 7.04
C LEU A 56 -11.16 -2.21 7.87
N LEU A 57 -9.86 -2.22 8.17
CA LEU A 57 -9.23 -1.32 9.14
C LEU A 57 -8.96 0.06 8.55
N LYS A 58 -9.14 1.12 9.36
CA LYS A 58 -8.90 2.52 8.95
C LYS A 58 -7.42 2.85 8.69
N TRP A 59 -6.54 1.95 9.08
CA TRP A 59 -5.10 2.11 9.00
C TRP A 59 -4.62 1.74 7.61
N SER A 60 -3.69 2.53 7.08
CA SER A 60 -3.06 2.27 5.78
C SER A 60 -1.55 2.35 5.96
N ASN A 61 -0.81 1.46 5.30
CA ASN A 61 0.65 1.54 5.26
C ASN A 61 1.17 2.72 4.43
N GLY A 62 0.28 3.53 3.82
CA GLY A 62 0.65 4.65 2.95
C GLY A 62 1.59 5.65 3.60
N GLN A 63 1.44 5.97 4.89
CA GLN A 63 2.38 6.87 5.58
C GLN A 63 3.79 6.28 5.64
N VAL A 64 3.91 4.99 5.95
CA VAL A 64 5.19 4.28 6.01
C VAL A 64 5.81 4.16 4.63
N GLU A 65 5.02 3.81 3.61
CA GLU A 65 5.46 3.72 2.22
C GLU A 65 5.96 5.06 1.68
N VAL A 66 5.30 6.18 2.02
CA VAL A 66 5.75 7.53 1.65
C VAL A 66 7.12 7.82 2.24
N GLN A 67 7.33 7.53 3.54
CA GLN A 67 8.64 7.76 4.17
C GLN A 67 9.74 6.87 3.57
N ILE A 68 9.43 5.59 3.32
CA ILE A 68 10.36 4.66 2.65
C ILE A 68 10.68 5.14 1.24
N ASN A 69 9.71 5.64 0.48
CA ASN A 69 9.93 6.15 -0.87
C ASN A 69 10.81 7.41 -0.85
N LYS A 70 10.58 8.35 0.07
CA LYS A 70 11.49 9.51 0.26
C LYS A 70 12.92 9.06 0.52
N LEU A 71 13.11 8.13 1.45
CA LEU A 71 14.42 7.58 1.79
C LEU A 71 15.08 6.88 0.59
N LYS A 72 14.33 6.07 -0.16
CA LYS A 72 14.81 5.41 -1.40
C LYS A 72 15.20 6.45 -2.46
N THR A 73 14.44 7.51 -2.61
CA THR A 73 14.74 8.61 -3.56
C THR A 73 16.04 9.30 -3.21
N ILE A 74 16.25 9.68 -1.93
CA ILE A 74 17.51 10.25 -1.47
C ILE A 74 18.68 9.30 -1.79
N LYS A 75 18.56 8.02 -1.41
CA LYS A 75 19.63 7.03 -1.66
C LYS A 75 19.96 6.89 -3.15
N ARG A 76 18.94 6.96 -4.03
CA ARG A 76 19.10 6.91 -5.50
C ARG A 76 19.76 8.17 -6.06
N GLN A 77 19.39 9.36 -5.59
CA GLN A 77 20.06 10.62 -5.95
C GLN A 77 21.55 10.62 -5.59
N MET A 78 21.94 9.77 -4.65
CA MET A 78 23.33 9.61 -4.21
C MET A 78 24.07 8.47 -4.91
N TYR A 79 23.47 7.83 -5.90
CA TYR A 79 24.04 6.68 -6.60
C TYR A 79 24.52 5.58 -5.65
N GLY A 80 23.83 5.41 -4.51
CA GLY A 80 24.20 4.44 -3.48
C GLY A 80 25.42 4.82 -2.62
N ARG A 81 26.07 5.95 -2.85
CA ARG A 81 27.29 6.42 -2.14
C ARG A 81 26.97 7.16 -0.84
N CYS A 82 26.01 6.66 -0.08
CA CYS A 82 25.53 7.31 1.12
C CYS A 82 25.76 6.42 2.35
N SER A 83 26.60 6.86 3.28
CA SER A 83 26.70 6.26 4.61
C SER A 83 25.42 6.54 5.41
N LEU A 84 25.14 5.74 6.44
CA LEU A 84 23.94 5.91 7.25
C LEU A 84 23.83 7.34 7.84
N GLU A 85 24.94 7.90 8.31
CA GLU A 85 24.99 9.24 8.88
C GLU A 85 24.66 10.32 7.85
N LEU A 86 25.15 10.16 6.62
CA LEU A 86 24.87 11.12 5.55
C LEU A 86 23.43 11.01 5.04
N LEU A 87 22.84 9.81 5.09
CA LEU A 87 21.43 9.60 4.78
C LEU A 87 20.52 10.29 5.80
N LYS A 88 20.86 10.17 7.10
CA LYS A 88 20.16 10.85 8.19
C LYS A 88 20.22 12.37 8.02
N HIS A 89 21.42 12.93 7.78
CA HIS A 89 21.59 14.36 7.57
C HIS A 89 20.76 14.88 6.40
N ARG A 90 20.77 14.17 5.26
CA ARG A 90 19.98 14.60 4.10
C ARG A 90 18.47 14.42 4.28
N LEU A 91 18.05 13.43 5.08
CA LEU A 91 16.64 13.26 5.42
C LEU A 91 16.15 14.43 6.29
N VAL A 92 16.93 14.84 7.29
CA VAL A 92 16.60 16.01 8.14
C VAL A 92 16.51 17.28 7.29
N MET A 93 17.51 17.53 6.42
CA MET A 93 17.49 18.69 5.51
C MET A 93 16.31 18.74 4.53
N GLN A 94 15.62 17.61 4.28
CA GLN A 94 14.42 17.57 3.42
C GLN A 94 13.10 17.65 4.21
N LEU A 95 13.16 17.66 5.54
CA LEU A 95 12.01 17.73 6.43
C LEU A 95 11.75 19.15 6.97
N ASP A 96 12.71 20.06 6.80
CA ASP A 96 12.58 21.51 6.99
C ASP A 96 11.95 22.18 5.75
#